data_AF-A0A3D3JE11-F1
#
_entry.id   AF-A0A3D3JE11-F1
#
_cell.length_a   1.000
_cell.length_b   1.000
_cell.length_c   1.000
_cell.angle_alpha   90.00
_cell.angle_beta   90.00
_cell.angle_gamma   90.00
#
_symmetry.space_group_name_H-M   'P 1'
#
loop_
_entity.id
_entity.type
_entity.pdbx_description
1 polymer ?
#
loop_
_entity_poly.entity_id
_entity_poly.type
_entity_poly.pdbx_seq_one_letter_code
_entity_poly.pdbx_strand_id
1 'polypeptide(L)'
;GGAGNEIATSIAICPNGATLFATGSYEGPSQFDPTNTVGDTDGYFVKLDNDGRIVKTSILAGSASNEEKIIGVVVDKDCNYYVAGYTSSPSVRFEGQDLTLPSLTTRRMFVMAFKADGSFMWQGYGEGDGVSASYVDATNIGILETPNNPPVIYVSGNFQRFIRCGLNAIGQMQQSNRYNNNNNRPYYVTFDGLGYPRLFEGAAPTNPAIKWKTMKVQDQTGYEYETGTFTGA
;
A
#
# COMPACT_ATOMS: atom_id res chain seq x y z
N GLY A 1 2.82 -17.58 13.91
CA GLY A 1 1.41 -17.17 13.78
C GLY A 1 0.73 -17.18 15.11
N GLY A 2 -0.37 -16.44 15.20
CA GLY A 2 -1.38 -16.43 16.23
C GLY A 2 -2.66 -17.14 15.77
N ALA A 3 -3.79 -16.81 16.39
CA ALA A 3 -5.04 -17.56 16.22
C ALA A 3 -5.92 -17.10 15.02
N GLY A 4 -5.60 -15.98 14.37
CA GLY A 4 -6.33 -15.44 13.23
C GLY A 4 -5.59 -15.57 11.90
N ASN A 5 -6.20 -15.05 10.82
CA ASN A 5 -5.62 -15.09 9.48
C ASN A 5 -4.37 -14.21 9.39
N GLU A 6 -3.29 -14.76 8.84
CA GLU A 6 -2.03 -14.04 8.60
C GLU A 6 -1.63 -14.18 7.14
N ILE A 7 -1.67 -13.05 6.43
CA ILE A 7 -1.55 -13.02 4.98
C ILE A 7 -0.39 -12.11 4.62
N ALA A 8 0.67 -12.69 4.05
CA ALA A 8 1.65 -11.90 3.33
C ALA A 8 1.12 -11.53 1.93
N THR A 9 1.34 -10.28 1.53
CA THR A 9 0.76 -9.70 0.30
C THR A 9 1.80 -9.27 -0.73
N SER A 10 3.06 -9.12 -0.30
CA SER A 10 4.18 -8.71 -1.16
C SER A 10 5.53 -8.97 -0.51
N ILE A 11 6.54 -9.19 -1.35
CA ILE A 11 7.96 -9.09 -1.05
C ILE A 11 8.67 -8.30 -2.15
N ALA A 12 9.64 -7.47 -1.78
CA ALA A 12 10.50 -6.73 -2.67
C ALA A 12 11.95 -6.81 -2.17
N ILE A 13 12.92 -6.81 -3.09
CA ILE A 13 14.34 -6.89 -2.78
C ILE A 13 15.06 -5.72 -3.42
N CYS A 14 15.91 -5.05 -2.64
CA CYS A 14 16.75 -3.99 -3.18
C CYS A 14 17.73 -4.55 -4.23
N PRO A 15 18.09 -3.78 -5.27
CA PRO A 15 18.91 -4.30 -6.36
C PRO A 15 20.25 -4.90 -5.93
N ASN A 16 20.84 -4.43 -4.83
CA ASN A 16 22.08 -4.96 -4.26
C ASN A 16 21.91 -6.27 -3.46
N GLY A 17 20.67 -6.78 -3.30
CA GLY A 17 20.34 -7.97 -2.53
C GLY A 17 20.45 -7.82 -1.02
N ALA A 18 20.89 -6.67 -0.50
CA ALA A 18 21.24 -6.51 0.92
C ALA A 18 20.03 -6.27 1.83
N THR A 19 18.87 -5.95 1.26
CA THR A 19 17.67 -5.58 2.02
C THR A 19 16.44 -6.10 1.30
N LEU A 20 15.55 -6.72 2.07
CA LEU A 20 14.23 -7.10 1.63
C LEU A 20 13.16 -6.33 2.38
N PHE A 21 12.01 -6.21 1.76
CA PHE A 21 10.79 -5.67 2.36
C PHE A 21 9.67 -6.67 2.14
N ALA A 22 8.88 -6.94 3.17
CA ALA A 22 7.65 -7.71 3.02
C ALA A 22 6.48 -7.01 3.70
N THR A 23 5.28 -7.25 3.18
CA THR A 23 4.05 -6.64 3.69
C THR A 23 2.96 -7.68 3.86
N GLY A 24 1.94 -7.33 4.63
CA GLY A 24 0.76 -8.14 4.77
C GLY A 24 -0.25 -7.56 5.73
N SER A 25 -1.15 -8.43 6.19
CA SER A 25 -2.09 -8.16 7.27
C SER A 25 -2.26 -9.38 8.16
N TYR A 26 -2.69 -9.15 9.40
CA TYR A 26 -2.97 -10.19 10.37
C TYR A 26 -4.25 -9.86 11.15
N GLU A 27 -4.97 -10.90 11.56
CA GLU A 27 -6.17 -10.80 12.38
C GLU A 27 -5.89 -11.27 13.81
N GLY A 28 -6.22 -10.46 14.80
CA GLY A 28 -6.01 -10.79 16.21
C GLY A 28 -4.53 -10.84 16.64
N PRO A 29 -4.26 -11.31 17.87
CA PRO A 29 -2.92 -11.33 18.42
C PRO A 29 -1.95 -12.11 17.51
N SER A 30 -0.80 -11.51 17.19
CA SER A 30 0.28 -12.14 16.44
C SER A 30 1.59 -12.18 17.27
N GLN A 31 2.62 -12.85 16.77
CA GLN A 31 3.91 -12.92 17.48
C GLN A 31 4.62 -11.57 17.60
N PHE A 32 4.41 -10.67 16.62
CA PHE A 32 5.05 -9.35 16.61
C PHE A 32 4.09 -8.23 17.06
N ASP A 33 2.81 -8.55 17.27
CA ASP A 33 1.85 -7.70 17.95
C ASP A 33 0.86 -8.55 18.77
N PRO A 34 1.18 -8.84 20.04
CA PRO A 34 0.32 -9.62 20.91
C PRO A 34 -0.89 -8.84 21.45
N THR A 35 -1.00 -7.54 21.12
CA THR A 35 -2.05 -6.66 21.67
C THR A 35 -3.26 -6.48 20.75
N ASN A 36 -3.18 -6.94 19.50
CA ASN A 36 -4.30 -6.92 18.57
C ASN A 36 -5.48 -7.78 19.09
N THR A 37 -6.71 -7.40 18.76
CA THR A 37 -7.94 -8.05 19.24
C THR A 37 -8.50 -8.99 18.17
N VAL A 38 -9.07 -10.13 18.59
CA VAL A 38 -9.72 -11.06 17.66
C VAL A 38 -10.82 -10.35 16.86
N GLY A 39 -10.77 -10.45 15.54
CA GLY A 39 -11.67 -9.78 14.60
C GLY A 39 -11.14 -8.44 14.05
N ASP A 40 -10.10 -7.87 14.64
CA ASP A 40 -9.43 -6.67 14.12
C ASP A 40 -8.33 -7.07 13.15
N THR A 41 -8.31 -6.45 11.97
CA THR A 41 -7.29 -6.70 10.94
C THR A 41 -6.34 -5.52 10.84
N ASP A 42 -5.07 -5.77 11.16
CA ASP A 42 -4.00 -4.79 11.11
C ASP A 42 -3.00 -5.11 10.00
N GLY A 43 -2.39 -4.06 9.46
CA GLY A 43 -1.38 -4.16 8.41
C GLY A 43 0.02 -4.23 9.00
N TYR A 44 0.92 -4.97 8.34
CA TYR A 44 2.34 -4.96 8.72
C TYR A 44 3.25 -4.71 7.52
N PHE A 45 4.39 -4.10 7.82
CA PHE A 45 5.53 -3.92 6.95
C PHE A 45 6.78 -4.34 7.72
N VAL A 46 7.60 -5.18 7.11
CA VAL A 46 8.86 -5.63 7.69
C VAL A 46 10.01 -5.33 6.74
N LYS A 47 11.10 -4.83 7.30
CA LYS A 47 12.41 -4.75 6.64
C LYS A 47 13.24 -5.94 7.11
N LEU A 48 13.84 -6.67 6.19
CA LEU A 48 14.69 -7.81 6.46
C LEU A 48 16.11 -7.59 5.92
N ASP A 49 17.09 -8.21 6.56
CA ASP A 49 18.43 -8.38 5.98
C ASP A 49 18.42 -9.44 4.86
N ASN A 50 19.56 -9.61 4.19
CA ASN A 50 19.71 -10.56 3.08
C ASN A 50 19.62 -12.05 3.49
N ASP A 51 19.72 -12.34 4.79
CA ASP A 51 19.50 -13.67 5.38
C ASP A 51 18.04 -13.89 5.78
N GLY A 52 17.15 -12.90 5.54
CA GLY A 52 15.74 -12.96 5.89
C GLY A 52 15.43 -12.71 7.36
N ARG A 53 16.37 -12.14 8.14
CA ARG A 53 16.10 -11.75 9.53
C ARG A 53 15.41 -10.40 9.57
N ILE A 54 14.39 -10.27 10.42
CA ILE A 54 13.67 -9.02 10.61
C ILE A 54 14.60 -8.00 11.28
N VAL A 55 14.81 -6.87 10.60
CA VAL A 55 15.57 -5.71 11.09
C VAL A 55 14.62 -4.65 11.66
N LYS A 56 13.41 -4.54 11.11
CA LYS A 56 12.38 -3.60 11.58
C LYS A 56 11.00 -4.14 11.25
N THR A 57 10.06 -3.93 12.17
CA THR A 57 8.62 -4.15 11.97
C THR A 57 7.89 -2.83 12.17
N SER A 58 6.95 -2.53 11.29
CA SER A 58 6.05 -1.39 11.38
C SER A 58 4.63 -1.88 11.20
N ILE A 59 3.75 -1.44 12.10
CA ILE A 59 2.35 -1.84 12.14
C ILE A 59 1.48 -0.64 11.73
N LEU A 60 0.51 -0.92 10.88
CA LEU A 60 -0.63 -0.05 10.60
C LEU A 60 -1.80 -0.61 11.40
N ALA A 61 -2.02 -0.06 12.59
CA ALA A 61 -3.11 -0.47 13.48
C ALA A 61 -4.16 0.63 13.59
N GLY A 62 -5.42 0.21 13.71
CA GLY A 62 -6.59 1.08 13.75
C GLY A 62 -7.38 1.02 15.03
N SER A 63 -8.59 1.57 14.97
CA SER A 63 -9.60 1.42 16.02
C SER A 63 -10.37 0.12 15.84
N ALA A 64 -10.81 -0.50 16.93
CA ALA A 64 -11.55 -1.76 16.92
C ALA A 64 -12.67 -1.82 15.86
N SER A 65 -12.87 -3.00 15.29
CA SER A 65 -13.82 -3.31 14.22
C SER A 65 -13.56 -2.60 12.88
N ASN A 66 -12.35 -2.07 12.67
CA ASN A 66 -11.90 -1.54 11.38
C ASN A 66 -10.88 -2.46 10.72
N GLU A 67 -10.59 -2.18 9.44
CA GLU A 67 -9.59 -2.91 8.67
C GLU A 67 -8.50 -1.97 8.18
N GLU A 68 -7.28 -2.33 8.52
CA GLU A 68 -6.03 -1.73 8.08
C GLU A 68 -5.23 -2.78 7.31
N LYS A 69 -4.88 -2.50 6.06
CA LYS A 69 -4.07 -3.43 5.26
C LYS A 69 -2.95 -2.73 4.55
N ILE A 70 -1.78 -3.37 4.56
CA ILE A 70 -0.68 -3.05 3.66
C ILE A 70 -0.70 -4.07 2.53
N ILE A 71 -1.05 -3.60 1.33
CA ILE A 71 -1.30 -4.48 0.20
C ILE A 71 -0.04 -4.78 -0.58
N GLY A 72 1.02 -3.99 -0.46
CA GLY A 72 2.24 -4.28 -1.17
C GLY A 72 3.34 -3.25 -1.01
N VAL A 73 4.52 -3.68 -1.45
CA VAL A 73 5.73 -2.86 -1.53
C VAL A 73 6.42 -3.09 -2.87
N VAL A 74 6.94 -2.02 -3.46
CA VAL A 74 7.84 -2.06 -4.61
C VAL A 74 9.06 -1.19 -4.33
N VAL A 75 10.18 -1.49 -4.97
CA VAL A 75 11.43 -0.73 -4.83
C VAL A 75 11.93 -0.26 -6.19
N ASP A 76 12.58 0.91 -6.21
CA ASP A 76 13.29 1.39 -7.39
C ASP A 76 14.75 0.93 -7.42
N LYS A 77 15.45 1.32 -8.50
CA LYS A 77 16.88 1.02 -8.70
C LYS A 77 17.81 1.55 -7.59
N ASP A 78 17.38 2.55 -6.82
CA ASP A 78 18.17 3.16 -5.75
C ASP A 78 17.74 2.63 -4.36
N CYS A 79 16.89 1.58 -4.32
CA CYS A 79 16.33 1.00 -3.10
C CYS A 79 15.40 1.97 -2.33
N ASN A 80 14.91 3.04 -2.98
CA ASN A 80 13.76 3.76 -2.43
C ASN A 80 12.54 2.83 -2.54
N TYR A 81 11.69 2.86 -1.53
CA TYR A 81 10.58 1.91 -1.41
C TYR A 81 9.25 2.64 -1.33
N TYR A 82 8.23 2.01 -1.91
CA TYR A 82 6.89 2.54 -2.05
C TYR A 82 5.92 1.53 -1.49
N VAL A 83 5.13 1.94 -0.51
CA VAL A 83 4.20 1.07 0.22
C VAL A 83 2.80 1.58 -0.03
N ALA A 84 1.88 0.68 -0.38
CA ALA A 84 0.47 1.01 -0.53
C ALA A 84 -0.41 0.13 0.35
N GLY A 85 -1.57 0.68 0.69
CA GLY A 85 -2.52 0.05 1.57
C GLY A 85 -3.84 0.81 1.63
N TYR A 86 -4.67 0.45 2.60
CA TYR A 86 -5.86 1.20 2.95
C TYR A 86 -6.14 1.13 4.46
N THR A 87 -6.97 2.06 4.93
CA THR A 87 -7.48 2.10 6.30
C THR A 87 -8.96 2.49 6.27
N SER A 88 -9.75 1.91 7.19
CA SER A 88 -11.13 2.35 7.47
C SER A 88 -11.27 3.06 8.83
N SER A 89 -10.21 3.08 9.64
CA SER A 89 -10.21 3.83 10.90
C SER A 89 -10.17 5.35 10.68
N PRO A 90 -10.80 6.14 11.57
CA PRO A 90 -10.80 7.61 11.45
C PRO A 90 -9.42 8.26 11.47
N SER A 91 -8.47 7.66 12.20
CA SER A 91 -7.08 8.10 12.25
C SER A 91 -6.17 6.93 12.58
N VAL A 92 -5.08 6.81 11.82
CA VAL A 92 -4.01 5.83 12.02
C VAL A 92 -2.66 6.48 11.78
N ARG A 93 -1.60 5.85 12.27
CA ARG A 93 -0.21 6.29 12.04
C ARG A 93 0.61 5.13 11.50
N PHE A 94 1.39 5.38 10.46
CA PHE A 94 2.27 4.38 9.85
C PHE A 94 3.59 5.01 9.45
N GLU A 95 4.72 4.37 9.83
CA GLU A 95 6.07 4.87 9.52
C GLU A 95 6.28 6.36 9.89
N GLY A 96 5.67 6.78 11.00
CA GLY A 96 5.74 8.16 11.49
C GLY A 96 4.88 9.18 10.73
N GLN A 97 4.00 8.73 9.82
CA GLN A 97 3.07 9.57 9.07
C GLN A 97 1.63 9.34 9.53
N ASP A 98 0.86 10.42 9.65
CA ASP A 98 -0.56 10.36 10.02
C ASP A 98 -1.45 10.22 8.79
N LEU A 99 -2.42 9.32 8.88
CA LEU A 99 -3.49 9.13 7.93
C LEU A 99 -4.82 9.37 8.64
N THR A 100 -5.53 10.43 8.25
CA THR A 100 -6.86 10.75 8.80
C THR A 100 -7.91 10.54 7.72
N LEU A 101 -9.01 9.86 8.07
CA LEU A 101 -10.10 9.60 7.15
C LEU A 101 -11.01 10.84 7.08
N PRO A 102 -11.33 11.37 5.89
CA PRO A 102 -12.32 12.44 5.79
C PRO A 102 -13.69 11.99 6.31
N SER A 103 -14.52 12.94 6.72
CA SER A 103 -15.89 12.64 7.13
C SER A 103 -16.62 11.83 6.06
N LEU A 104 -17.52 10.94 6.50
CA LEU A 104 -18.27 10.00 5.66
C LEU A 104 -17.45 9.01 4.82
N THR A 105 -16.15 9.20 4.60
CA THR A 105 -15.33 8.23 3.88
C THR A 105 -15.24 6.97 4.75
N THR A 106 -15.57 5.81 4.19
CA THR A 106 -15.59 4.53 4.92
C THR A 106 -14.30 3.76 4.74
N ARG A 107 -13.51 4.08 3.70
CA ARG A 107 -12.17 3.52 3.47
C ARG A 107 -11.40 4.46 2.55
N ARG A 108 -10.14 4.71 2.87
CA ARG A 108 -9.20 5.39 1.98
C ARG A 108 -8.05 4.47 1.62
N MET A 109 -7.60 4.57 0.38
CA MET A 109 -6.29 4.04 -0.01
C MET A 109 -5.21 5.07 0.32
N PHE A 110 -3.99 4.58 0.52
CA PHE A 110 -2.79 5.41 0.61
C PHE A 110 -1.63 4.79 -0.17
N VAL A 111 -0.67 5.63 -0.52
CA VAL A 111 0.68 5.25 -0.93
C VAL A 111 1.68 6.15 -0.22
N MET A 112 2.80 5.60 0.22
CA MET A 112 3.89 6.34 0.82
C MET A 112 5.20 5.98 0.14
N ALA A 113 6.05 6.98 -0.07
CA ALA A 113 7.38 6.83 -0.64
C ALA A 113 8.44 7.18 0.41
N PHE A 114 9.49 6.37 0.44
CA PHE A 114 10.60 6.52 1.36
C PHE A 114 11.92 6.29 0.63
N LYS A 115 12.96 7.00 1.07
CA LYS A 115 14.33 6.74 0.64
C LYS A 115 14.84 5.41 1.18
N ALA A 116 15.93 4.89 0.60
CA ALA A 116 16.57 3.66 1.05
C ALA A 116 16.99 3.67 2.54
N ASP A 117 17.30 4.85 3.09
CA ASP A 117 17.63 5.05 4.50
C ASP A 117 16.39 5.10 5.43
N GLY A 118 15.18 5.03 4.87
CA GLY A 118 13.91 5.12 5.59
C GLY A 118 13.35 6.53 5.73
N SER A 119 14.02 7.56 5.19
CA SER A 119 13.52 8.93 5.21
C SER A 119 12.26 9.06 4.36
N PHE A 120 11.21 9.65 4.93
CA PHE A 120 9.96 9.94 4.21
C PHE A 120 10.18 10.92 3.05
N MET A 121 9.53 10.66 1.91
CA MET A 121 9.58 11.52 0.72
C MET A 121 8.24 12.21 0.47
N TRP A 122 7.18 11.44 0.27
CA TRP A 122 5.83 11.93 -0.01
C TRP A 122 4.80 10.85 0.31
N GLN A 123 3.54 11.28 0.45
CA GLN A 123 2.40 10.40 0.52
C GLN A 123 1.29 10.84 -0.43
N GLY A 124 0.58 9.87 -0.99
CA GLY A 124 -0.59 10.06 -1.83
C GLY A 124 -1.78 9.27 -1.28
N TYR A 125 -2.97 9.59 -1.78
CA TYR A 125 -4.21 8.99 -1.28
C TYR A 125 -5.29 8.90 -2.35
N GLY A 126 -6.35 8.18 -2.01
CA GLY A 126 -7.62 8.12 -2.74
C GLY A 126 -8.74 7.97 -1.73
N GLU A 127 -9.65 8.95 -1.70
CA GLU A 127 -10.66 9.07 -0.65
C GLU A 127 -11.93 9.78 -1.14
N GLY A 128 -12.96 9.83 -0.28
CA GLY A 128 -14.12 10.67 -0.49
C GLY A 128 -13.87 12.14 -0.19
N ASP A 129 -14.91 12.96 -0.23
CA ASP A 129 -14.83 14.41 0.02
C ASP A 129 -15.79 14.91 1.09
N GLY A 130 -16.32 14.04 1.94
CA GLY A 130 -17.26 14.43 2.99
C GLY A 130 -18.73 14.52 2.55
N VAL A 131 -19.05 14.26 1.28
CA VAL A 131 -20.42 14.39 0.75
C VAL A 131 -21.17 13.05 0.71
N SER A 132 -20.46 11.93 0.61
CA SER A 132 -21.07 10.60 0.52
C SER A 132 -20.23 9.56 1.23
N ALA A 133 -20.86 8.42 1.56
CA ALA A 133 -20.19 7.22 2.07
C ALA A 133 -19.28 6.57 1.01
N SER A 134 -18.18 7.25 0.68
CA SER A 134 -17.21 6.82 -0.31
C SER A 134 -16.31 5.75 0.27
N TYR A 135 -16.10 4.71 -0.52
CA TYR A 135 -15.19 3.61 -0.22
C TYR A 135 -14.13 3.58 -1.30
N VAL A 136 -12.85 3.54 -0.93
CA VAL A 136 -11.72 3.39 -1.84
C VAL A 136 -10.74 2.39 -1.26
N ASP A 137 -10.56 1.24 -1.91
CA ASP A 137 -9.50 0.29 -1.55
C ASP A 137 -8.31 0.38 -2.51
N ALA A 138 -7.22 -0.29 -2.13
CA ALA A 138 -6.11 -0.61 -3.00
C ALA A 138 -5.94 -2.13 -3.03
N THR A 139 -5.67 -2.69 -4.20
CA THR A 139 -5.48 -4.12 -4.41
C THR A 139 -4.11 -4.44 -5.01
N ASN A 140 -3.49 -3.47 -5.67
CA ASN A 140 -2.18 -3.64 -6.30
C ASN A 140 -1.35 -2.36 -6.24
N ILE A 141 -0.03 -2.51 -6.21
CA ILE A 141 0.95 -1.45 -6.39
C ILE A 141 1.97 -1.91 -7.43
N GLY A 142 2.37 -1.01 -8.32
CA GLY A 142 3.37 -1.26 -9.34
C GLY A 142 4.31 -0.10 -9.53
N ILE A 143 5.47 -0.37 -10.09
CA ILE A 143 6.50 0.61 -10.41
C ILE A 143 6.84 0.54 -11.91
N LEU A 144 6.87 1.70 -12.55
CA LEU A 144 7.38 1.88 -13.90
C LEU A 144 8.64 2.75 -13.81
N GLU A 145 9.79 2.12 -14.06
CA GLU A 145 11.07 2.83 -14.13
C GLU A 145 11.08 3.81 -15.31
N THR A 146 11.59 5.01 -15.07
CA THR A 146 11.78 6.03 -16.11
C THR A 146 13.27 6.19 -16.40
N PRO A 147 13.67 6.52 -17.65
CA PRO A 147 15.09 6.68 -17.98
C PRO A 147 15.83 7.73 -17.13
N ASN A 148 15.12 8.72 -16.60
CA ASN A 148 15.72 9.88 -15.95
C ASN A 148 15.51 9.98 -14.44
N ASN A 149 14.75 9.06 -13.81
CA ASN A 149 14.30 9.13 -12.41
C ASN A 149 13.55 10.44 -12.08
N PRO A 150 12.54 10.45 -11.18
CA PRO A 150 11.97 9.34 -10.41
C PRO A 150 11.08 8.36 -11.21
N PRO A 151 10.77 7.15 -10.67
CA PRO A 151 9.82 6.24 -11.29
C PRO A 151 8.37 6.77 -11.23
N VAL A 152 7.48 6.13 -11.97
CA VAL A 152 6.02 6.34 -11.84
C VAL A 152 5.42 5.19 -11.04
N ILE A 153 4.72 5.51 -9.96
CA ILE A 153 4.07 4.52 -9.09
C ILE A 153 2.62 4.37 -9.48
N TYR A 154 2.18 3.14 -9.67
CA TYR A 154 0.80 2.77 -9.97
C TYR A 154 0.15 2.20 -8.71
N VAL A 155 -1.06 2.64 -8.39
CA VAL A 155 -1.92 1.96 -7.42
C VAL A 155 -3.27 1.72 -8.07
N SER A 156 -3.79 0.50 -7.95
CA SER A 156 -5.10 0.14 -8.49
C SER A 156 -6.00 -0.42 -7.39
N GLY A 157 -7.30 -0.31 -7.58
CA GLY A 157 -8.29 -0.87 -6.68
C GLY A 157 -9.70 -0.63 -7.20
N ASN A 158 -10.66 -0.64 -6.28
CA ASN A 158 -12.04 -0.29 -6.53
C ASN A 158 -12.45 0.91 -5.69
N PHE A 159 -13.34 1.72 -6.25
CA PHE A 159 -14.04 2.75 -5.50
C PHE A 159 -15.56 2.62 -5.64
N GLN A 160 -16.27 3.16 -4.65
CA GLN A 160 -17.71 3.34 -4.65
C GLN A 160 -18.03 4.82 -4.49
N ARG A 161 -19.08 5.27 -5.19
CA ARG A 161 -19.61 6.64 -5.20
C ARG A 161 -18.67 7.72 -5.74
N PHE A 162 -17.51 7.93 -5.14
CA PHE A 162 -16.61 9.02 -5.51
C PHE A 162 -15.20 8.76 -4.96
N ILE A 163 -14.18 9.07 -5.76
CA ILE A 163 -12.77 9.08 -5.38
C ILE A 163 -12.13 10.41 -5.78
N ARG A 164 -11.32 10.97 -4.88
CA ARG A 164 -10.43 12.12 -5.09
C ARG A 164 -9.02 11.74 -4.62
N CYS A 165 -8.02 12.10 -5.42
CA CYS A 165 -6.61 11.79 -5.16
C CYS A 165 -5.74 13.01 -4.87
N GLY A 166 -6.31 14.22 -4.88
CA GLY A 166 -5.58 15.47 -4.66
C GLY A 166 -5.24 16.22 -5.96
N LEU A 167 -4.39 17.23 -5.86
CA LEU A 167 -3.97 18.09 -6.97
C LEU A 167 -2.81 17.44 -7.72
N ASN A 168 -2.85 17.42 -9.06
CA ASN A 168 -1.69 17.06 -9.87
C ASN A 168 -0.65 18.19 -9.94
N ALA A 169 0.47 17.96 -10.65
CA ALA A 169 1.59 18.90 -10.75
C ALA A 169 1.23 20.29 -11.33
N ILE A 170 0.10 20.42 -12.03
CA ILE A 170 -0.40 21.69 -12.59
C ILE A 170 -1.59 22.25 -11.80
N GLY A 171 -1.84 21.74 -10.59
CA GLY A 171 -2.89 22.24 -9.70
C GLY A 171 -4.31 21.83 -10.09
N GLN A 172 -4.48 20.77 -10.88
CA GLN A 172 -5.80 20.25 -11.23
C GLN A 172 -6.20 19.10 -10.30
N MET A 173 -7.38 19.21 -9.70
CA MET A 173 -7.94 18.18 -8.84
C MET A 173 -8.18 16.89 -9.63
N GLN A 174 -7.59 15.80 -9.17
CA GLN A 174 -7.79 14.45 -9.72
C GLN A 174 -8.93 13.77 -8.98
N GLN A 175 -10.07 13.60 -9.66
CA GLN A 175 -11.27 13.03 -9.06
C GLN A 175 -12.15 12.35 -10.12
N SER A 176 -12.95 11.38 -9.71
CA SER A 176 -13.92 10.69 -10.56
C SER A 176 -15.19 11.53 -10.78
N ASN A 177 -16.06 11.06 -11.66
CA ASN A 177 -17.47 11.45 -11.60
C ASN A 177 -18.08 11.03 -10.25
N ARG A 178 -19.16 11.70 -9.83
CA ARG A 178 -19.95 11.31 -8.66
C ARG A 178 -21.04 10.31 -9.07
N TYR A 179 -21.15 9.23 -8.32
CA TYR A 179 -22.13 8.18 -8.49
C TYR A 179 -22.98 8.01 -7.24
N ASN A 180 -24.28 7.74 -7.42
CA ASN A 180 -25.23 7.61 -6.30
C ASN A 180 -25.33 6.17 -5.75
N ASN A 181 -24.79 5.18 -6.46
CA ASN A 181 -24.79 3.77 -6.05
C ASN A 181 -23.44 3.33 -5.48
N ASN A 182 -23.46 2.23 -4.74
CA ASN A 182 -22.30 1.59 -4.13
C ASN A 182 -21.66 0.50 -5.02
N ASN A 183 -21.88 0.52 -6.34
CA ASN A 183 -21.24 -0.45 -7.23
C ASN A 183 -19.72 -0.25 -7.20
N ASN A 184 -18.97 -1.34 -7.09
CA ASN A 184 -17.52 -1.32 -7.23
C ASN A 184 -17.14 -0.91 -8.65
N ARG A 185 -16.27 0.09 -8.76
CA ARG A 185 -15.70 0.56 -10.02
C ARG A 185 -14.18 0.44 -9.95
N PRO A 186 -13.54 -0.21 -10.92
CA PRO A 186 -12.09 -0.25 -10.94
C PRO A 186 -11.53 1.16 -11.18
N TYR A 187 -10.39 1.44 -10.58
CA TYR A 187 -9.59 2.61 -10.89
C TYR A 187 -8.11 2.24 -10.86
N TYR A 188 -7.31 3.11 -11.46
CA TYR A 188 -5.91 3.22 -11.10
C TYR A 188 -5.50 4.69 -11.02
N VAL A 189 -4.51 4.95 -10.19
CA VAL A 189 -3.87 6.27 -10.06
C VAL A 189 -2.38 6.07 -10.27
N THR A 190 -1.77 7.02 -10.97
CA THR A 190 -0.32 7.12 -11.06
C THR A 190 0.19 8.26 -10.21
N PHE A 191 1.32 8.08 -9.53
CA PHE A 191 2.04 9.13 -8.84
C PHE A 191 3.41 9.31 -9.51
N ASP A 192 3.73 10.55 -9.88
CA ASP A 192 5.12 10.88 -10.24
C ASP A 192 6.01 10.87 -8.99
N GLY A 193 7.32 11.06 -9.13
CA GLY A 193 8.18 10.99 -7.94
C GLY A 193 8.19 12.21 -7.04
N LEU A 194 7.38 13.23 -7.32
CA LEU A 194 7.02 14.24 -6.34
C LEU A 194 5.70 13.89 -5.62
N GLY A 195 5.08 12.77 -5.98
CA GLY A 195 3.82 12.29 -5.41
C GLY A 195 2.59 12.94 -6.04
N TYR A 196 2.70 13.58 -7.22
CA TYR A 196 1.53 14.16 -7.86
C TYR A 196 0.67 13.08 -8.54
N PRO A 197 -0.63 13.00 -8.23
CA PRO A 197 -1.54 12.01 -8.78
C PRO A 197 -1.94 12.31 -10.23
N ARG A 198 -2.31 11.26 -10.95
CA ARG A 198 -3.20 11.29 -12.11
C ARG A 198 -4.15 10.11 -12.03
N LEU A 199 -5.44 10.41 -11.89
CA LEU A 199 -6.49 9.40 -11.69
C LEU A 199 -7.09 8.95 -13.02
N PHE A 200 -7.40 7.66 -13.11
CA PHE A 200 -8.12 7.05 -14.22
C PHE A 200 -9.21 6.13 -13.68
N GLU A 201 -10.45 6.34 -14.13
CA GLU A 201 -11.53 5.36 -13.94
C GLU A 201 -11.35 4.21 -14.94
N GLY A 202 -11.35 2.97 -14.46
CA GLY A 202 -11.05 1.78 -15.25
C GLY A 202 -9.92 0.92 -14.68
N ALA A 203 -9.71 -0.26 -15.28
CA ALA A 203 -8.61 -1.14 -14.90
C ALA A 203 -7.24 -0.53 -15.24
N ALA A 204 -6.22 -0.90 -14.46
CA ALA A 204 -4.84 -0.56 -14.78
C ALA A 204 -4.44 -1.11 -16.17
N PRO A 205 -3.56 -0.41 -16.91
CA PRO A 205 -3.15 -0.84 -18.24
C PRO A 205 -2.32 -2.12 -18.20
N THR A 206 -2.48 -2.96 -19.22
CA THR A 206 -1.59 -4.11 -19.47
C THR A 206 -0.29 -3.65 -20.14
N ASN A 207 0.61 -3.05 -19.34
CA ASN A 207 1.94 -2.67 -19.80
C ASN A 207 2.98 -3.59 -19.13
N PRO A 208 3.71 -4.44 -19.89
CA PRO A 208 4.69 -5.38 -19.33
C PRO A 208 5.90 -4.69 -18.68
N ALA A 209 6.14 -3.41 -18.95
CA ALA A 209 7.18 -2.65 -18.28
C ALA A 209 6.83 -2.27 -16.83
N ILE A 210 5.55 -2.33 -16.45
CA ILE A 210 5.12 -2.10 -15.07
C ILE A 210 5.43 -3.36 -14.26
N LYS A 211 6.30 -3.22 -13.26
CA LYS A 211 6.59 -4.28 -12.30
C LYS A 211 5.60 -4.15 -11.15
N TRP A 212 4.62 -5.03 -11.11
CA TRP A 212 3.66 -5.12 -10.02
C TRP A 212 4.26 -5.81 -8.80
N LYS A 213 3.68 -5.56 -7.62
CA LYS A 213 4.01 -6.29 -6.39
C LYS A 213 3.93 -7.81 -6.64
N THR A 214 4.72 -8.56 -5.91
CA THR A 214 4.83 -10.02 -6.06
C THR A 214 5.04 -10.66 -4.70
N MET A 215 4.70 -11.94 -4.56
CA MET A 215 5.00 -12.74 -3.36
C MET A 215 6.28 -13.58 -3.54
N LYS A 216 7.01 -13.38 -4.65
CA LYS A 216 8.22 -14.09 -5.01
C LYS A 216 9.18 -13.17 -5.74
N VAL A 217 10.43 -13.07 -5.26
CA VAL A 217 11.52 -12.31 -5.89
C VAL A 217 12.81 -13.12 -5.90
N GLN A 218 13.72 -12.78 -6.80
CA GLN A 218 15.05 -13.38 -6.87
C GLN A 218 16.11 -12.27 -6.83
N ASP A 219 17.21 -12.50 -6.12
CA ASP A 219 18.36 -11.60 -6.14
C ASP A 219 19.27 -11.81 -7.36
N GLN A 220 20.31 -10.99 -7.50
CA GLN A 220 21.27 -11.08 -8.61
C GLN A 220 22.15 -12.34 -8.56
N THR A 221 22.25 -12.99 -7.40
CA THR A 221 23.02 -14.24 -7.20
C THR A 221 22.18 -15.50 -7.41
N GLY A 222 20.88 -15.34 -7.65
CA GLY A 222 19.94 -16.44 -7.92
C GLY A 222 19.19 -16.96 -6.69
N TYR A 223 19.38 -16.37 -5.50
CA TYR A 223 18.60 -16.75 -4.33
C TYR A 223 17.17 -16.24 -4.45
N GLU A 224 16.22 -17.12 -4.13
CA GLU A 224 14.80 -16.87 -4.23
C GLU A 224 14.19 -16.63 -2.85
N TYR A 225 13.33 -15.63 -2.77
CA TYR A 225 12.65 -15.22 -1.56
C TYR A 225 11.15 -15.23 -1.81
N GLU A 226 10.41 -15.91 -0.94
CA GLU A 226 8.97 -16.09 -1.06
C GLU A 226 8.25 -15.73 0.23
N THR A 227 7.06 -15.17 0.07
CA THR A 227 6.10 -14.97 1.15
C THR A 227 4.84 -15.78 0.86
N GLY A 228 4.15 -16.22 1.91
CA GLY A 228 2.93 -17.02 1.77
C GLY A 228 1.85 -16.63 2.77
N THR A 229 0.70 -17.27 2.63
CA THR A 229 -0.37 -17.22 3.62
C THR A 229 -0.26 -18.44 4.53
N PHE A 230 -0.32 -18.23 5.84
CA PHE A 230 -0.38 -19.30 6.81
C PHE A 230 -1.68 -19.16 7.59
N THR A 231 -2.41 -20.27 7.73
CA THR A 231 -3.57 -20.35 8.64
C THR A 231 -3.18 -21.28 9.77
N GLY A 232 -3.09 -20.75 10.99
CA GLY A 232 -2.88 -21.54 12.20
C GLY A 232 -4.22 -22.07 12.71
N ALA A 233 -4.23 -23.35 13.13
CA ALA A 233 -5.34 -23.94 13.88
C ALA A 233 -5.10 -23.80 15.40
#